data_AF-A0A485N8K1-F1
#
_entry.id   AF-A0A485N8K1-F1
#
_cell.length_a   1.000
_cell.length_b   1.000
_cell.length_c   1.000
_cell.angle_alpha   90.00
_cell.angle_beta   90.00
_cell.angle_gamma   90.00
#
_symmetry.space_group_name_H-M   'P 1'
#
loop_
_entity.id
_entity.type
_entity.pdbx_description
1 polymer ?
#
loop_
_entity_poly.entity_id
_entity_poly.type
_entity_poly.pdbx_seq_one_letter_code
_entity_poly.pdbx_strand_id
1 'polypeptide(L)'
;MLRSTSTVTLLSGGGAGAPSRRANVCRLRLTVPPESPAPESGEKRVERKEQRPDLSNGEPTRKLPQGVVYGVVRRSDPNEQKEMVVYGWSTNQLKEEMNYIKDVRATLEKVRKRMYGDYDEMRQKIRQLTQELSVSQAQQEYLENHIQTQSSALDSFNAMNSALASDSIGLQKTLVDVTLENSNIKDQIRNLQQTYEASMDKLREKQRQLEAAQVENQLLKMKVESSQEANAEVMREMTKKLYSQYEEKLQEEQRKHSAEKEALLVCMSQLPRRQQGASGSLLLARLA
;
A
#
# COMPACT_ATOMS: atom_id res chain seq x y z
N MET A 1 62.95 23.11 14.20
CA MET A 1 62.78 21.91 15.05
C MET A 1 61.44 21.27 14.74
N LEU A 2 61.46 20.10 14.11
CA LEU A 2 60.83 18.85 14.56
C LEU A 2 59.29 18.89 14.55
N ARG A 3 58.66 18.37 13.49
CA ARG A 3 58.22 16.96 13.30
C ARG A 3 56.80 16.75 13.83
N SER A 4 55.88 16.41 12.94
CA SER A 4 55.37 15.03 12.85
C SER A 4 54.23 14.93 11.83
N THR A 5 54.58 14.37 10.67
CA THR A 5 53.67 13.73 9.72
C THR A 5 53.60 12.24 10.05
N SER A 6 52.40 11.63 10.07
CA SER A 6 52.11 10.20 9.74
C SER A 6 50.64 9.90 10.11
N THR A 7 49.73 9.80 9.13
CA THR A 7 49.25 8.58 8.44
C THR A 7 48.44 7.62 9.29
N VAL A 8 47.15 7.42 8.95
CA VAL A 8 46.48 6.10 8.97
C VAL A 8 45.44 6.02 7.84
N THR A 9 45.48 4.85 7.23
CA THR A 9 44.91 4.34 5.98
C THR A 9 43.40 4.13 5.98
N LEU A 10 42.79 4.33 4.82
CA LEU A 10 41.44 3.87 4.46
C LEU A 10 41.46 2.41 4.01
N LEU A 11 40.62 1.58 4.64
CA LEU A 11 40.13 0.25 4.23
C LEU A 11 38.78 0.09 4.96
N SER A 12 37.70 -0.49 4.46
CA SER A 12 37.23 -0.98 3.16
C SER A 12 35.83 -1.56 3.44
N GLY A 13 34.88 -1.39 2.51
CA GLY A 13 33.56 -2.06 2.50
C GLY A 13 32.48 -1.36 3.34
N GLY A 14 31.41 -0.77 2.81
CA GLY A 14 30.57 -1.21 1.70
C GLY A 14 29.41 -2.02 2.27
N GLY A 15 28.14 -1.65 2.21
CA GLY A 15 27.46 -0.49 1.63
C GLY A 15 25.99 -0.51 2.06
N ALA A 16 25.30 0.59 1.78
CA ALA A 16 23.85 0.78 1.61
C ALA A 16 22.93 0.17 2.70
N GLY A 17 22.17 0.93 3.49
CA GLY A 17 21.49 2.18 3.21
C GLY A 17 20.05 2.04 3.73
N ALA A 18 19.76 2.61 4.90
CA ALA A 18 18.41 2.79 5.42
C ALA A 18 18.32 4.13 6.18
N PRO A 19 17.21 4.88 6.05
CA PRO A 19 17.17 6.27 6.47
C PRO A 19 16.94 6.43 7.98
N SER A 20 17.69 7.39 8.50
CA SER A 20 17.67 7.97 9.83
C SER A 20 16.29 8.52 10.26
N ARG A 21 15.83 8.13 11.46
CA ARG A 21 15.19 9.06 12.40
C ARG A 21 15.98 9.06 13.71
N ARG A 22 16.71 10.17 13.91
CA ARG A 22 17.49 10.46 15.11
C ARG A 22 16.54 10.63 16.30
N ALA A 23 16.66 9.79 17.31
CA ALA A 23 16.15 10.09 18.65
C ALA A 23 17.21 10.91 19.38
N ASN A 24 16.93 12.20 19.59
CA ASN A 24 17.75 13.07 20.42
C ASN A 24 17.49 12.69 21.89
N VAL A 25 18.34 11.84 22.47
CA VAL A 25 18.22 11.43 23.88
C VAL A 25 18.86 12.52 24.74
N CYS A 26 18.03 13.37 25.35
CA CYS A 26 18.45 14.33 26.36
C CYS A 26 18.76 13.61 27.67
N ARG A 27 20.04 13.33 27.94
CA ARG A 27 20.50 12.71 29.19
C ARG A 27 20.78 13.80 30.23
N LEU A 28 19.79 14.09 31.08
CA LEU A 28 19.95 15.02 32.20
C LEU A 28 20.74 14.33 33.33
N ARG A 29 21.95 14.83 33.62
CA ARG A 29 22.70 14.51 34.85
C ARG A 29 22.24 15.46 35.95
N LEU A 30 21.59 14.92 36.98
CA LEU A 30 21.36 15.63 38.24
C LEU A 30 22.59 15.47 39.13
N THR A 31 23.38 16.53 39.26
CA THR A 31 24.39 16.70 40.31
C THR A 31 23.74 17.41 41.48
N VAL A 32 23.63 16.73 42.63
CA VAL A 32 23.30 17.37 43.92
C VAL A 32 24.59 17.41 44.77
N PRO A 33 24.98 18.55 45.36
CA PRO A 33 26.21 18.68 46.15
C PRO A 33 26.14 17.94 47.50
N PRO A 34 27.29 17.57 48.10
CA PRO A 34 27.34 16.89 49.40
C PRO A 34 27.37 17.91 50.54
N GLU A 35 26.54 17.73 51.58
CA GLU A 35 26.81 18.33 52.89
C GLU A 35 26.42 17.41 54.06
N SER A 36 27.45 17.05 54.81
CA SER A 36 27.47 16.70 56.24
C SER A 36 28.95 16.88 56.62
N PRO A 37 29.32 17.43 57.80
CA PRO A 37 28.92 16.86 59.10
C PRO A 37 28.78 17.84 60.30
N ALA A 38 27.89 17.47 61.24
CA ALA A 38 27.98 17.49 62.73
C ALA A 38 28.56 18.74 63.50
N PRO A 39 28.75 18.69 64.84
CA PRO A 39 27.77 19.01 65.90
C PRO A 39 28.21 20.21 66.80
N GLU A 40 27.43 20.50 67.86
CA GLU A 40 27.82 21.08 69.18
C GLU A 40 27.07 22.33 69.70
N SER A 41 27.05 22.38 71.04
CA SER A 41 26.59 23.41 71.99
C SER A 41 25.17 23.19 72.55
N GLY A 42 24.93 23.21 73.86
CA GLY A 42 25.80 23.49 74.99
C GLY A 42 24.95 23.46 76.25
N GLU A 43 25.56 23.05 77.34
CA GLU A 43 25.01 22.86 78.67
C GLU A 43 24.24 24.09 79.20
N LYS A 44 23.25 23.85 80.07
CA LYS A 44 23.16 24.51 81.39
C LYS A 44 22.12 23.86 82.30
N ARG A 45 22.63 23.00 83.18
CA ARG A 45 22.06 22.74 84.52
C ARG A 45 21.92 24.07 85.26
N VAL A 46 20.77 24.31 85.88
CA VAL A 46 20.62 25.30 86.94
C VAL A 46 20.24 24.54 88.21
N GLU A 47 21.25 24.20 89.00
CA GLU A 47 21.12 23.94 90.43
C GLU A 47 20.70 25.26 91.11
N ARG A 48 19.57 25.25 91.81
CA ARG A 48 19.21 26.33 92.75
C ARG A 48 19.15 25.74 94.15
N LYS A 49 20.27 25.86 94.87
CA LYS A 49 20.35 25.80 96.33
C LYS A 49 19.88 27.15 96.88
N GLU A 50 18.93 27.16 97.80
CA GLU A 50 18.72 28.21 98.80
C GLU A 50 17.98 27.57 99.98
N GLN A 51 18.72 27.21 101.02
CA GLN A 51 18.99 28.02 102.22
C GLN A 51 17.88 27.90 103.27
N ARG A 52 18.16 27.05 104.26
CA ARG A 52 17.55 27.12 105.59
C ARG A 52 18.05 28.37 106.30
N PRO A 53 17.17 29.11 106.99
CA PRO A 53 17.59 29.95 108.10
C PRO A 53 17.26 29.24 109.42
N ASP A 54 18.31 28.87 110.15
CA ASP A 54 18.24 28.71 111.61
C ASP A 54 18.28 30.10 112.24
N LEU A 55 17.31 30.42 113.09
CA LEU A 55 17.41 31.47 114.09
C LEU A 55 17.04 30.89 115.45
N SER A 56 17.97 31.14 116.38
CA SER A 56 18.11 30.60 117.73
C SER A 56 17.70 31.65 118.78
N ASN A 57 17.22 31.14 119.93
CA ASN A 57 16.91 31.80 121.22
C ASN A 57 15.64 32.69 121.27
N GLY A 58 14.73 32.59 122.25
CA GLY A 58 14.59 31.75 123.45
C GLY A 58 13.65 32.46 124.45
N GLU A 59 12.52 31.82 124.83
CA GLU A 59 11.78 32.00 126.10
C GLU A 59 10.66 30.92 126.19
N PRO A 60 10.29 30.45 127.41
CA PRO A 60 9.80 29.08 127.60
C PRO A 60 8.26 28.93 127.62
N THR A 61 7.81 27.81 127.05
CA THR A 61 6.57 27.05 127.36
C THR A 61 5.31 27.81 127.80
N ARG A 62 4.36 27.94 126.88
CA ARG A 62 2.95 27.60 127.16
C ARG A 62 2.55 26.41 126.30
N LYS A 63 2.12 25.34 126.95
CA LYS A 63 1.66 24.08 126.35
C LYS A 63 0.48 24.37 125.41
N LEU A 64 0.71 24.42 124.10
CA LEU A 64 -0.37 24.29 123.11
C LEU A 64 -0.69 22.79 122.94
N PRO A 65 -1.96 22.41 122.76
CA PRO A 65 -2.32 21.04 122.44
C PRO A 65 -1.63 20.65 121.13
N GLN A 66 -0.72 19.68 121.26
CA GLN A 66 0.02 19.07 120.16
C GLN A 66 -1.00 18.51 119.15
N GLY A 67 -1.12 19.13 117.97
CA GLY A 67 -1.80 18.48 116.83
C GLY A 67 -3.01 19.18 116.19
N VAL A 68 -3.19 20.50 116.31
CA VAL A 68 -4.21 21.23 115.54
C VAL A 68 -3.55 22.29 114.66
N VAL A 69 -3.82 22.25 113.35
CA VAL A 69 -3.31 23.20 112.35
C VAL A 69 -4.48 24.10 111.95
N TYR A 70 -4.28 25.41 112.05
CA TYR A 70 -5.29 26.41 111.70
C TYR A 70 -5.01 26.96 110.31
N GLY A 71 -5.90 26.66 109.37
CA GLY A 71 -5.86 27.20 108.02
C GLY A 71 -6.69 28.47 107.95
N VAL A 72 -6.11 29.52 107.37
CA VAL A 72 -6.84 30.75 107.08
C VAL A 72 -7.21 30.75 105.61
N VAL A 73 -8.49 30.51 105.31
CA VAL A 73 -9.02 30.66 103.96
C VAL A 73 -9.66 32.04 103.88
N ARG A 74 -9.05 32.93 103.09
CA ARG A 74 -9.63 34.25 102.86
C ARG A 74 -10.77 34.11 101.85
N ARG A 75 -12.01 34.18 102.32
CA ARG A 75 -13.17 34.28 101.42
C ARG A 75 -13.09 35.63 100.73
N SER A 76 -13.11 35.62 99.41
CA SER A 76 -13.06 36.82 98.58
C SER A 76 -14.47 37.18 98.13
N ASP A 77 -15.40 37.26 99.09
CA ASP A 77 -16.77 37.70 98.82
C ASP A 77 -16.89 39.20 99.09
N PRO A 78 -17.43 40.01 98.17
CA PRO A 78 -17.28 41.47 98.21
C PRO A 78 -18.17 42.23 99.20
N ASN A 79 -19.08 41.59 99.94
CA ASN A 79 -20.15 42.30 100.66
C ASN A 79 -20.26 42.05 102.18
N GLU A 80 -19.38 41.26 102.78
CA GLU A 80 -19.31 41.13 104.24
C GLU A 80 -17.86 41.32 104.70
N GLN A 81 -17.68 41.97 105.86
CA GLN A 81 -16.37 42.30 106.45
C GLN A 81 -15.41 41.12 106.27
N LYS A 82 -14.20 41.35 105.72
CA LYS A 82 -13.14 40.35 105.45
C LYS A 82 -13.10 39.23 106.51
N GLU A 83 -13.96 38.24 106.35
CA GLU A 83 -14.22 37.27 107.39
C GLU A 83 -13.16 36.20 107.26
N MET A 84 -12.24 36.26 108.22
CA MET A 84 -11.13 35.34 108.33
C MET A 84 -11.66 34.10 109.04
N VAL A 85 -12.32 33.21 108.29
CA VAL A 85 -12.84 31.96 108.85
C VAL A 85 -11.67 31.01 109.09
N VAL A 86 -11.35 30.81 110.36
CA VAL A 86 -10.28 29.93 110.79
C VAL A 86 -10.87 28.53 110.94
N TYR A 87 -10.54 27.64 109.99
CA TYR A 87 -10.86 26.23 110.12
C TYR A 87 -9.73 25.55 110.90
N GLY A 88 -10.07 25.04 112.08
CA GLY A 88 -9.16 24.21 112.87
C GLY A 88 -9.21 22.77 112.38
N TRP A 89 -8.12 22.27 111.82
CA TRP A 89 -7.99 20.87 111.42
C TRP A 89 -7.10 20.14 112.40
N SER A 90 -7.49 18.92 112.76
CA SER A 90 -6.53 18.03 113.43
C SER A 90 -5.39 17.72 112.46
N THR A 91 -4.16 17.56 112.98
CA THR A 91 -2.99 17.19 112.18
C THR A 91 -3.19 15.88 111.43
N ASN A 92 -4.03 15.00 111.96
CA ASN A 92 -4.37 13.72 111.33
C ASN A 92 -5.28 13.92 110.12
N GLN A 93 -6.37 14.71 110.24
CA GLN A 93 -7.25 15.03 109.13
C GLN A 93 -6.51 15.77 107.99
N LEU A 94 -5.69 16.77 108.31
CA LEU A 94 -4.89 17.47 107.29
C LEU A 94 -3.91 16.51 106.58
N LYS A 95 -3.33 15.56 107.32
CA LYS A 95 -2.41 14.56 106.77
C LYS A 95 -3.13 13.57 105.87
N GLU A 96 -4.33 13.13 106.24
CA GLU A 96 -5.20 12.28 105.43
C GLU A 96 -5.66 12.99 104.16
N GLU A 97 -6.13 14.23 104.26
CA GLU A 97 -6.52 15.05 103.10
C GLU A 97 -5.34 15.33 102.16
N MET A 98 -4.17 15.63 102.72
CA MET A 98 -2.97 15.82 101.90
C MET A 98 -2.52 14.52 101.24
N ASN A 99 -2.67 13.36 101.90
CA ASN A 99 -2.43 12.06 101.30
C ASN A 99 -3.47 11.73 100.21
N TYR A 100 -4.74 12.04 100.44
CA TYR A 100 -5.80 11.90 99.45
C TYR A 100 -5.54 12.72 98.20
N ILE A 101 -5.17 14.00 98.35
CA ILE A 101 -4.80 14.87 97.22
C ILE A 101 -3.59 14.31 96.47
N LYS A 102 -2.60 13.74 97.17
CA LYS A 102 -1.44 13.09 96.53
C LYS A 102 -1.87 11.85 95.73
N ASP A 103 -2.74 11.02 96.27
CA ASP A 103 -3.21 9.79 95.62
C ASP A 103 -4.08 10.09 94.40
N VAL A 104 -4.98 11.08 94.49
CA VAL A 104 -5.78 11.57 93.36
C VAL A 104 -4.88 12.15 92.28
N ARG A 105 -3.89 12.98 92.64
CA ARG A 105 -2.92 13.51 91.68
C ARG A 105 -2.12 12.39 91.01
N ALA A 106 -1.72 11.36 91.77
CA ALA A 106 -1.00 10.21 91.24
C ALA A 106 -1.87 9.36 90.30
N THR A 107 -3.16 9.14 90.62
CA THR A 107 -4.09 8.40 89.76
C THR A 107 -4.44 9.19 88.49
N LEU A 108 -4.70 10.49 88.60
CA LEU A 108 -4.90 11.36 87.44
C LEU A 108 -3.67 11.37 86.53
N GLU A 109 -2.45 11.42 87.08
CA GLU A 109 -1.24 11.37 86.26
C GLU A 109 -1.05 9.99 85.58
N LYS A 110 -1.44 8.89 86.24
CA LYS A 110 -1.46 7.55 85.62
C LYS A 110 -2.46 7.48 84.46
N VAL A 111 -3.68 8.00 84.65
CA VAL A 111 -4.70 8.06 83.57
C VAL A 111 -4.21 8.95 82.43
N ARG A 112 -3.65 10.12 82.74
CA ARG A 112 -3.07 11.05 81.77
C ARG A 112 -2.04 10.35 80.89
N LYS A 113 -1.06 9.67 81.51
CA LYS A 113 -0.02 8.93 80.79
C LYS A 113 -0.58 7.81 79.91
N ARG A 114 -1.57 7.06 80.40
CA ARG A 114 -2.23 6.01 79.60
C ARG A 114 -2.97 6.60 78.40
N MET A 115 -3.75 7.66 78.60
CA MET A 115 -4.49 8.31 77.50
C MET A 115 -3.58 8.89 76.42
N TYR A 116 -2.46 9.53 76.80
CA TYR A 116 -1.48 10.00 75.81
C TYR A 116 -0.81 8.85 75.06
N GLY A 117 -0.50 7.73 75.75
CA GLY A 117 0.04 6.53 75.09
C GLY A 117 -0.91 5.94 74.05
N ASP A 118 -2.16 5.67 74.43
CA ASP A 118 -3.17 5.09 73.53
C ASP A 118 -3.46 6.02 72.33
N TYR A 119 -3.49 7.34 72.58
CA TYR A 119 -3.68 8.34 71.54
C TYR A 119 -2.50 8.42 70.57
N ASP A 120 -1.27 8.35 71.07
CA ASP A 120 -0.06 8.36 70.24
C ASP A 120 0.03 7.09 69.38
N GLU A 121 -0.32 5.92 69.94
CA GLU A 121 -0.43 4.67 69.19
C GLU A 121 -1.50 4.74 68.09
N MET A 122 -2.68 5.29 68.39
CA MET A 122 -3.74 5.47 67.40
C MET A 122 -3.31 6.45 66.29
N ARG A 123 -2.67 7.56 66.65
CA ARG A 123 -2.12 8.53 65.70
C ARG A 123 -1.05 7.89 64.82
N GLN A 124 -0.24 6.98 65.35
CA GLN A 124 0.73 6.22 64.56
C GLN A 124 0.04 5.26 63.59
N LYS A 125 -0.96 4.49 64.04
CA LYS A 125 -1.74 3.59 63.19
C LYS A 125 -2.47 4.32 62.06
N ILE A 126 -3.08 5.47 62.35
CA ILE A 126 -3.74 6.30 61.32
C ILE A 126 -2.72 6.76 60.28
N ARG A 127 -1.54 7.23 60.71
CA ARG A 127 -0.46 7.62 59.78
C ARG A 127 0.01 6.45 58.92
N GLN A 128 0.18 5.27 59.52
CA GLN A 128 0.57 4.06 58.80
C GLN A 128 -0.49 3.67 57.76
N LEU A 129 -1.76 3.59 58.13
CA LEU A 129 -2.86 3.27 57.20
C LEU A 129 -2.98 4.31 56.08
N THR A 130 -2.78 5.59 56.39
CA THR A 130 -2.80 6.65 55.37
C THR A 130 -1.65 6.46 54.37
N GLN A 131 -0.46 6.10 54.87
CA GLN A 131 0.68 5.81 54.02
C GLN A 131 0.43 4.56 53.15
N GLU A 132 -0.06 3.47 53.73
CA GLU A 132 -0.40 2.24 52.99
C GLU A 132 -1.47 2.51 51.92
N LEU A 133 -2.50 3.31 52.24
CA LEU A 133 -3.52 3.71 51.27
C LEU A 133 -2.91 4.51 50.11
N SER A 134 -2.03 5.47 50.40
CA SER A 134 -1.37 6.26 49.35
C SER A 134 -0.47 5.40 48.44
N VAL A 135 0.24 4.42 49.03
CA VAL A 135 1.07 3.47 48.27
C VAL A 135 0.19 2.57 47.40
N SER A 136 -0.92 2.07 47.95
CA SER A 136 -1.87 1.24 47.18
C SER A 136 -2.52 2.02 46.03
N GLN A 137 -2.87 3.29 46.27
CA GLN A 137 -3.40 4.17 45.23
C GLN A 137 -2.38 4.39 44.11
N ALA A 138 -1.12 4.69 44.46
CA ALA A 138 -0.05 4.85 43.47
C ALA A 138 0.20 3.56 42.66
N GLN A 139 0.10 2.39 43.29
CA GLN A 139 0.19 1.10 42.59
C GLN A 139 -0.99 0.88 41.64
N GLN A 140 -2.20 1.23 42.06
CA GLN A 140 -3.40 1.13 41.21
C GLN A 140 -3.28 2.04 39.98
N GLU A 141 -2.90 3.31 40.17
CA GLU A 141 -2.70 4.24 39.06
C GLU A 141 -1.60 3.75 38.10
N TYR A 142 -0.52 3.18 38.62
CA TYR A 142 0.54 2.60 37.79
C TYR A 142 0.00 1.45 36.92
N LEU A 143 -0.76 0.53 37.51
CA LEU A 143 -1.35 -0.60 36.78
C LEU A 143 -2.37 -0.12 35.74
N GLU A 144 -3.22 0.84 36.09
CA GLU A 144 -4.21 1.40 35.17
C GLU A 144 -3.54 2.10 33.98
N ASN A 145 -2.51 2.91 34.23
CA ASN A 145 -1.70 3.51 33.17
C ASN A 145 -1.02 2.46 32.28
N HIS A 146 -0.54 1.36 32.87
CA HIS A 146 0.08 0.28 32.10
C HIS A 146 -0.94 -0.43 31.21
N ILE A 147 -2.11 -0.77 31.74
CA ILE A 147 -3.22 -1.38 30.99
C ILE A 147 -3.68 -0.45 29.88
N GLN A 148 -3.85 0.85 30.16
CA GLN A 148 -4.27 1.84 29.17
C GLN A 148 -3.26 1.97 28.02
N THR A 149 -1.96 1.96 28.34
CA THR A 149 -0.89 1.99 27.34
C THR A 149 -0.90 0.72 26.48
N GLN A 150 -1.07 -0.44 27.10
CA GLN A 150 -1.18 -1.71 26.37
C GLN A 150 -2.43 -1.78 25.50
N SER A 151 -3.58 -1.32 26.00
CA SER A 151 -4.83 -1.25 25.24
C SER A 151 -4.67 -0.36 24.00
N SER A 152 -4.10 0.83 24.18
CA SER A 152 -3.86 1.76 23.07
C SER A 152 -2.91 1.18 22.02
N ALA A 153 -1.91 0.39 22.45
CA ALA A 153 -1.02 -0.32 21.54
C ALA A 153 -1.77 -1.43 20.77
N LEU A 154 -2.62 -2.20 21.44
CA LEU A 154 -3.45 -3.24 20.81
C LEU A 154 -4.44 -2.64 19.80
N ASP A 155 -5.07 -1.51 20.12
CA ASP A 155 -5.97 -0.80 19.19
C ASP A 155 -5.22 -0.33 17.94
N SER A 156 -3.99 0.17 18.09
CA SER A 156 -3.12 0.52 16.97
C SER A 156 -2.77 -0.70 16.10
N PHE A 157 -2.45 -1.84 16.71
CA PHE A 157 -2.22 -3.09 15.97
C PHE A 157 -3.47 -3.57 15.23
N ASN A 158 -4.65 -3.49 15.86
CA ASN A 158 -5.92 -3.83 15.21
C ASN A 158 -6.23 -2.90 14.03
N ALA A 159 -5.97 -1.60 14.17
CA ALA A 159 -6.13 -0.64 13.09
C ALA A 159 -5.17 -0.94 11.92
N MET A 160 -3.89 -1.23 12.20
CA MET A 160 -2.93 -1.64 11.17
C MET A 160 -3.30 -2.95 10.49
N ASN A 161 -3.73 -3.96 11.25
CA ASN A 161 -4.20 -5.23 10.69
C ASN A 161 -5.42 -5.04 9.79
N SER A 162 -6.36 -4.17 10.18
CA SER A 162 -7.53 -3.83 9.36
C SER A 162 -7.12 -3.09 8.08
N ALA A 163 -6.19 -2.14 8.16
CA ALA A 163 -5.65 -1.45 7.00
C ALA A 163 -4.92 -2.41 6.04
N LEU A 164 -4.06 -3.28 6.57
CA LEU A 164 -3.36 -4.30 5.77
C LEU A 164 -4.34 -5.29 5.12
N ALA A 165 -5.40 -5.69 5.82
CA ALA A 165 -6.44 -6.54 5.25
C ALA A 165 -7.18 -5.83 4.11
N SER A 166 -7.52 -4.55 4.29
CA SER A 166 -8.13 -3.72 3.24
C SER A 166 -7.21 -3.57 2.02
N ASP A 167 -5.93 -3.28 2.22
CA ASP A 167 -4.95 -3.15 1.15
C ASP A 167 -4.75 -4.47 0.40
N SER A 168 -4.68 -5.58 1.12
CA SER A 168 -4.60 -6.93 0.53
C SER A 168 -5.80 -7.23 -0.37
N ILE A 169 -7.01 -6.93 0.10
CA ILE A 169 -8.25 -7.07 -0.70
C ILE A 169 -8.22 -6.14 -1.91
N GLY A 170 -7.76 -4.90 -1.76
CA GLY A 170 -7.62 -3.94 -2.85
C GLY A 170 -6.65 -4.41 -3.95
N LEU A 171 -5.50 -4.96 -3.55
CA LEU A 171 -4.53 -5.54 -4.47
C LEU A 171 -5.07 -6.79 -5.18
N GLN A 172 -5.74 -7.68 -4.45
CA GLN A 172 -6.39 -8.86 -5.03
C GLN A 172 -7.45 -8.46 -6.07
N LYS A 173 -8.28 -7.46 -5.76
CA LYS A 173 -9.27 -6.91 -6.70
C LYS A 173 -8.60 -6.35 -7.96
N THR A 174 -7.58 -5.52 -7.79
CA THR A 174 -6.85 -4.93 -8.92
C THR A 174 -6.22 -6.00 -9.81
N LEU A 175 -5.65 -7.06 -9.22
CA LEU A 175 -5.08 -8.17 -9.98
C LEU A 175 -6.14 -8.91 -10.80
N VAL A 176 -7.32 -9.16 -10.22
CA VAL A 176 -8.43 -9.79 -10.93
C VAL A 176 -8.94 -8.90 -12.05
N ASP A 177 -9.14 -7.60 -11.80
CA ASP A 177 -9.59 -6.63 -12.80
C ASP A 177 -8.61 -6.59 -14.00
N VAL A 178 -7.31 -6.49 -13.74
CA VAL A 178 -6.27 -6.52 -14.80
C VAL A 178 -6.24 -7.86 -15.54
N THR A 179 -6.50 -8.98 -14.86
CA THR A 179 -6.55 -10.31 -15.49
C THR A 179 -7.75 -10.42 -16.42
N LEU A 180 -8.91 -9.91 -16.00
CA LEU A 180 -10.12 -9.85 -16.82
C LEU A 180 -9.91 -8.94 -18.04
N GLU A 181 -9.33 -7.76 -17.86
CA GLU A 181 -9.00 -6.85 -18.98
C GLU A 181 -8.04 -7.51 -19.98
N ASN A 182 -6.98 -8.17 -19.51
CA ASN A 182 -6.06 -8.92 -20.37
C ASN A 182 -6.77 -10.04 -21.15
N SER A 183 -7.73 -10.73 -20.53
CA SER A 183 -8.54 -11.74 -21.22
C SER A 183 -9.39 -11.12 -22.35
N ASN A 184 -10.00 -9.97 -22.10
CA ASN A 184 -10.78 -9.23 -23.09
C ASN A 184 -9.90 -8.74 -24.26
N ILE A 185 -8.72 -8.17 -23.97
CA ILE A 185 -7.75 -7.77 -25.00
C ILE A 185 -7.34 -8.97 -25.85
N LYS A 186 -7.07 -10.12 -25.22
CA LYS A 186 -6.73 -11.36 -25.94
C LYS A 186 -7.86 -11.80 -26.87
N ASP A 187 -9.13 -11.67 -26.46
CA ASP A 187 -10.29 -11.98 -27.30
C ASP A 187 -10.42 -11.02 -28.48
N GLN A 188 -10.22 -9.72 -28.26
CA GLN A 188 -10.19 -8.72 -29.32
C GLN A 188 -9.10 -9.01 -30.34
N ILE A 189 -7.88 -9.37 -29.89
CA ILE A 189 -6.78 -9.77 -30.78
C ILE A 189 -7.16 -11.01 -31.61
N ARG A 190 -7.76 -12.03 -30.98
CA ARG A 190 -8.23 -13.23 -31.69
C ARG A 190 -9.26 -12.89 -32.77
N ASN A 191 -10.22 -12.02 -32.45
CA ASN A 191 -11.24 -11.59 -33.41
C ASN A 191 -10.63 -10.80 -34.59
N LEU A 192 -9.68 -9.91 -34.31
CA LEU A 192 -8.96 -9.18 -35.36
C LEU A 192 -8.13 -10.11 -36.25
N GLN A 193 -7.46 -11.10 -35.66
CA GLN A 193 -6.71 -12.11 -36.41
C GLN A 193 -7.62 -12.93 -37.33
N GLN A 194 -8.76 -13.40 -36.81
CA GLN A 194 -9.74 -14.17 -37.60
C GLN A 194 -10.32 -13.35 -38.75
N THR A 195 -10.68 -12.09 -38.50
CA THR A 195 -11.22 -11.21 -39.56
C THR A 195 -10.18 -10.88 -40.62
N TYR A 196 -8.92 -10.65 -40.21
CA TYR A 196 -7.80 -10.46 -41.13
C TYR A 196 -7.56 -11.71 -41.98
N GLU A 197 -7.48 -12.89 -41.38
CA GLU A 197 -7.29 -14.16 -42.08
C GLU A 197 -8.42 -14.42 -43.10
N ALA A 198 -9.67 -14.25 -42.68
CA ALA A 198 -10.83 -14.39 -43.58
C ALA A 198 -10.79 -13.40 -44.75
N SER A 199 -10.31 -12.17 -44.53
CA SER A 199 -10.14 -11.18 -45.60
C SER A 199 -9.02 -11.57 -46.58
N MET A 200 -7.92 -12.10 -46.08
CA MET A 200 -6.80 -12.57 -46.89
C MET A 200 -7.18 -13.78 -47.73
N ASP A 201 -7.96 -14.70 -47.18
CA ASP A 201 -8.45 -15.87 -47.93
C ASP A 201 -9.43 -15.47 -49.03
N LYS A 202 -10.33 -14.50 -48.77
CA LYS A 202 -11.17 -13.91 -49.82
C LYS A 202 -10.33 -13.26 -50.92
N LEU A 203 -9.26 -12.55 -50.57
CA LEU A 203 -8.36 -11.94 -51.55
C LEU A 203 -7.65 -12.99 -52.40
N ARG A 204 -7.12 -14.06 -51.78
CA ARG A 204 -6.51 -15.19 -52.51
C ARG A 204 -7.49 -15.87 -53.44
N GLU A 205 -8.72 -16.07 -53.00
CA GLU A 205 -9.76 -16.67 -53.84
C GLU A 205 -10.11 -15.76 -55.03
N LYS A 206 -10.21 -14.45 -54.81
CA LYS A 206 -10.40 -13.49 -55.91
C LYS A 206 -9.22 -13.48 -56.88
N GLN A 207 -7.99 -13.61 -56.38
CA GLN A 207 -6.79 -13.73 -57.22
C GLN A 207 -6.85 -14.98 -58.10
N ARG A 208 -7.23 -16.15 -57.55
CA ARG A 208 -7.43 -17.38 -58.34
C ARG A 208 -8.50 -17.23 -59.41
N GLN A 209 -9.62 -16.59 -59.08
CA GLN A 209 -10.71 -16.32 -60.03
C GLN A 209 -10.22 -15.43 -61.19
N LEU A 210 -9.40 -14.43 -60.88
CA LEU A 210 -8.82 -13.53 -61.87
C LEU A 210 -7.87 -14.27 -62.82
N GLU A 211 -7.00 -15.13 -62.28
CA GLU A 211 -6.09 -15.98 -63.06
C GLU A 211 -6.85 -16.96 -63.97
N ALA A 212 -7.90 -17.61 -63.47
CA ALA A 212 -8.74 -18.49 -64.26
C ALA A 212 -9.40 -17.75 -65.44
N ALA A 213 -9.96 -16.56 -65.18
CA ALA A 213 -10.56 -15.72 -66.22
C ALA A 213 -9.51 -15.21 -67.24
N GLN A 214 -8.27 -14.94 -66.81
CA GLN A 214 -7.18 -14.57 -67.74
C GLN A 214 -6.82 -15.70 -68.69
N VAL A 215 -6.68 -16.93 -68.17
CA VAL A 215 -6.40 -18.12 -68.99
C VAL A 215 -7.54 -18.39 -69.97
N GLU A 216 -8.79 -18.27 -69.53
CA GLU A 216 -9.95 -18.43 -70.41
C GLU A 216 -9.98 -17.37 -71.53
N ASN A 217 -9.71 -16.10 -71.19
CA ASN A 217 -9.64 -15.03 -72.19
C ASN A 217 -8.53 -15.28 -73.22
N GLN A 218 -7.35 -15.76 -72.79
CA GLN A 218 -6.27 -16.13 -73.71
C GLN A 218 -6.68 -17.29 -74.62
N LEU A 219 -7.33 -18.32 -74.08
CA LEU A 219 -7.83 -19.45 -74.85
C LEU A 219 -8.88 -19.01 -75.89
N LEU A 220 -9.83 -18.18 -75.48
CA LEU A 220 -10.85 -17.63 -76.37
C LEU A 220 -10.22 -16.80 -77.50
N LYS A 221 -9.23 -15.97 -77.18
CA LYS A 221 -8.46 -15.21 -78.18
C LYS A 221 -7.81 -16.12 -79.21
N MET A 222 -7.08 -17.16 -78.77
CA MET A 222 -6.47 -18.14 -79.67
C MET A 222 -7.51 -18.87 -80.52
N LYS A 223 -8.66 -19.21 -79.94
CA LYS A 223 -9.76 -19.88 -80.66
C LYS A 223 -10.38 -18.98 -81.74
N VAL A 224 -10.55 -17.70 -81.45
CA VAL A 224 -11.03 -16.70 -82.41
C VAL A 224 -10.01 -16.53 -83.54
N GLU A 225 -8.73 -16.37 -83.22
CA GLU A 225 -7.65 -16.24 -84.22
C GLU A 225 -7.57 -17.47 -85.13
N SER A 226 -7.58 -18.68 -84.57
CA SER A 226 -7.58 -19.93 -85.34
C SER A 226 -8.83 -20.07 -86.21
N SER A 227 -10.01 -19.72 -85.69
CA SER A 227 -11.25 -19.72 -86.47
C SER A 227 -11.23 -18.70 -87.60
N GLN A 228 -10.65 -17.52 -87.37
CA GLN A 228 -10.52 -16.47 -88.37
C GLN A 228 -9.52 -16.87 -89.46
N GLU A 229 -8.41 -17.50 -89.10
CA GLU A 229 -7.42 -18.03 -90.03
C GLU A 229 -8.00 -19.13 -90.93
N ALA A 230 -8.72 -20.10 -90.35
CA ALA A 230 -9.41 -21.14 -91.10
C ALA A 230 -10.44 -20.55 -92.09
N ASN A 231 -11.21 -19.54 -91.66
CA ASN A 231 -12.15 -18.84 -92.52
C ASN A 231 -11.44 -18.11 -93.67
N ALA A 232 -10.34 -17.42 -93.38
CA ALA A 232 -9.53 -16.75 -94.40
C ALA A 232 -8.97 -17.76 -95.43
N GLU A 233 -8.57 -18.95 -94.99
CA GLU A 233 -8.08 -20.00 -95.90
C GLU A 233 -9.18 -20.52 -96.83
N VAL A 234 -10.38 -20.77 -96.32
CA VAL A 234 -11.53 -21.16 -97.16
C VAL A 234 -11.81 -20.12 -98.24
N MET A 235 -11.75 -18.83 -97.90
CA MET A 235 -11.90 -17.74 -98.87
C MET A 235 -10.78 -17.71 -99.91
N ARG A 236 -9.52 -17.95 -99.49
CA ARG A 236 -8.37 -18.06 -100.42
C ARG A 236 -8.53 -19.26 -101.36
N GLU A 237 -8.94 -20.43 -100.85
CA GLU A 237 -9.17 -21.63 -101.66
C GLU A 237 -10.31 -21.44 -102.66
N MET A 238 -11.42 -20.85 -102.24
CA MET A 238 -12.54 -20.53 -103.14
C MET A 238 -12.09 -19.60 -104.26
N THR A 239 -11.30 -18.57 -103.93
CA THR A 239 -10.74 -17.64 -104.90
C THR A 239 -9.84 -18.37 -105.91
N LYS A 240 -8.92 -19.24 -105.44
CA LYS A 240 -8.07 -20.08 -106.30
C LYS A 240 -8.91 -20.96 -107.24
N LYS A 241 -9.96 -21.61 -106.72
CA LYS A 241 -10.86 -22.45 -107.52
C LYS A 241 -11.58 -21.66 -108.62
N LEU A 242 -12.07 -20.46 -108.30
CA LEU A 242 -12.70 -19.59 -109.29
C LEU A 242 -11.72 -19.19 -110.39
N TYR A 243 -10.49 -18.77 -110.04
CA TYR A 243 -9.47 -18.46 -111.04
C TYR A 243 -9.12 -19.66 -111.93
N SER A 244 -8.91 -20.85 -111.35
CA SER A 244 -8.66 -22.08 -112.10
C SER A 244 -9.78 -22.37 -113.10
N GLN A 245 -11.04 -22.26 -112.66
CA GLN A 245 -12.20 -22.45 -113.54
C GLN A 245 -12.25 -21.42 -114.68
N TYR A 246 -11.88 -20.17 -114.43
CA TYR A 246 -11.80 -19.14 -115.48
C TYR A 246 -10.67 -19.42 -116.48
N GLU A 247 -9.49 -19.83 -116.00
CA GLU A 247 -8.37 -20.20 -116.86
C GLU A 247 -8.67 -21.44 -117.71
N GLU A 248 -9.29 -22.47 -117.12
CA GLU A 248 -9.75 -23.66 -117.82
C GLU A 248 -10.72 -23.31 -118.95
N LYS A 249 -11.74 -22.48 -118.66
CA LYS A 249 -12.67 -22.00 -119.68
C LYS A 249 -11.98 -21.20 -120.78
N LEU A 250 -11.03 -20.33 -120.42
CA LEU A 250 -10.26 -19.56 -121.40
C LEU A 250 -9.43 -20.48 -122.30
N GLN A 251 -8.80 -21.51 -121.74
CA GLN A 251 -8.06 -22.51 -122.51
C GLN A 251 -8.98 -23.34 -123.40
N GLU A 252 -10.16 -23.74 -122.92
CA GLU A 252 -11.16 -24.45 -123.73
C GLU A 252 -11.60 -23.62 -124.94
N GLU A 253 -11.93 -22.35 -124.75
CA GLU A 253 -12.29 -21.45 -125.86
C GLU A 253 -11.12 -21.23 -126.82
N GLN A 254 -9.89 -21.09 -126.32
CA GLN A 254 -8.70 -21.04 -127.17
C GLN A 254 -8.50 -22.31 -128.00
N ARG A 255 -8.68 -23.50 -127.39
CA ARG A 255 -8.60 -24.79 -128.07
C ARG A 255 -9.70 -24.96 -129.12
N LYS A 256 -10.93 -24.52 -128.82
CA LYS A 256 -12.03 -24.52 -129.80
C LYS A 256 -11.68 -23.61 -130.98
N HIS A 257 -11.25 -22.37 -130.71
CA HIS A 257 -10.83 -21.44 -131.76
C HIS A 257 -9.65 -21.94 -132.58
N SER A 258 -8.66 -22.62 -131.98
CA SER A 258 -7.55 -23.21 -132.74
C SER A 258 -8.04 -24.38 -133.60
N ALA A 259 -8.89 -25.26 -133.06
CA ALA A 259 -9.47 -26.37 -133.81
C ALA A 259 -10.34 -25.88 -134.98
N GLU A 260 -11.13 -24.81 -134.79
CA GLU A 260 -11.89 -24.16 -135.86
C GLU A 260 -10.98 -23.57 -136.94
N LYS A 261 -9.90 -22.88 -136.54
CA LYS A 261 -8.88 -22.38 -137.49
C LYS A 261 -8.25 -23.51 -138.29
N GLU A 262 -7.87 -24.62 -137.63
CA GLU A 262 -7.33 -25.80 -138.30
C GLU A 262 -8.34 -26.44 -139.25
N ALA A 263 -9.60 -26.60 -138.82
CA ALA A 263 -10.67 -27.12 -139.67
C ALA A 263 -10.91 -26.23 -140.91
N LEU A 264 -10.87 -24.91 -140.74
CA LEU A 264 -10.95 -23.96 -141.86
C LEU A 264 -9.74 -24.07 -142.79
N LEU A 265 -8.51 -24.18 -142.26
CA LEU A 265 -7.29 -24.38 -143.06
C LEU A 265 -7.35 -25.71 -143.85
N VAL A 266 -7.84 -26.79 -143.23
CA VAL A 266 -8.07 -28.08 -143.89
C VAL A 266 -9.14 -27.95 -144.98
N CYS A 267 -10.27 -27.29 -144.71
CA CYS A 267 -11.32 -27.06 -145.71
C CYS A 267 -10.80 -26.22 -146.89
N MET A 268 -10.03 -25.17 -146.60
CA MET A 268 -9.46 -24.28 -147.59
C MET A 268 -8.37 -24.95 -148.44
N SER A 269 -7.59 -25.88 -147.87
CA SER A 269 -6.61 -26.69 -148.62
C SER A 269 -7.25 -27.85 -149.40
N GLN A 270 -8.43 -28.32 -149.00
CA GLN A 270 -9.23 -29.30 -149.76
C GLN A 270 -10.01 -28.65 -150.93
N LEU A 271 -10.37 -27.38 -150.84
CA LEU A 271 -11.02 -26.63 -151.93
C LEU A 271 -10.27 -26.68 -153.28
N PRO A 272 -8.95 -26.41 -153.37
CA PRO A 272 -8.22 -26.53 -154.64
C PRO A 272 -8.11 -27.98 -155.11
N ARG A 273 -8.06 -28.98 -154.21
CA ARG A 273 -8.12 -30.40 -154.60
C ARG A 273 -9.48 -30.79 -155.18
N ARG A 274 -10.58 -30.26 -154.62
CA ARG A 274 -11.93 -30.43 -155.20
C ARG A 274 -12.08 -29.67 -156.52
N GLN A 275 -11.49 -28.49 -156.66
CA GLN A 275 -11.46 -27.76 -157.94
C GLN A 275 -10.61 -28.46 -159.01
N GLN A 276 -9.48 -29.10 -158.63
CA GLN A 276 -8.69 -29.94 -159.54
C GLN A 276 -9.42 -31.25 -159.91
N GLY A 277 -10.10 -31.90 -158.96
CA GLY A 277 -10.95 -33.06 -159.23
C GLY A 277 -12.17 -32.75 -160.11
N ALA A 278 -12.82 -31.61 -159.88
CA ALA A 278 -13.93 -31.12 -160.70
C ALA A 278 -13.47 -30.65 -162.09
N SER A 279 -12.28 -30.03 -162.21
CA SER A 279 -11.69 -29.67 -163.51
C SER A 279 -11.27 -30.89 -164.32
N GLY A 280 -10.77 -31.95 -163.67
CA GLY A 280 -10.45 -33.22 -164.32
C GLY A 280 -11.69 -33.98 -164.81
N SER A 281 -12.80 -33.92 -164.07
CA SER A 281 -14.07 -34.53 -164.50
C SER A 281 -14.83 -33.71 -165.55
N LEU A 282 -14.74 -32.38 -165.52
CA LEU A 282 -15.24 -31.50 -166.60
C LEU A 282 -14.45 -31.64 -167.91
N LEU A 283 -13.15 -31.96 -167.85
CA LEU A 283 -12.34 -32.29 -169.03
C LEU A 283 -12.70 -33.64 -169.65
N LEU A 284 -13.14 -34.62 -168.85
CA LEU A 284 -13.65 -35.90 -169.34
C LEU A 284 -15.06 -35.79 -169.95
N ALA A 285 -15.90 -34.85 -169.50
CA ALA A 285 -17.25 -34.62 -170.03
C ALA A 285 -17.29 -33.74 -171.30
N ARG A 286 -16.18 -33.11 -171.71
CA ARG A 286 -16.08 -32.30 -172.95
C ARG A 286 -15.37 -33.00 -174.13
N LEU A 287 -15.03 -34.28 -173.95
CA LEU A 287 -14.45 -35.18 -174.96
C LEU A 287 -15.32 -36.43 -175.21
N ALA A 288 -16.62 -36.34 -174.92
CA ALA A 288 -17.69 -37.23 -175.39
C ALA A 288 -18.75 -36.37 -176.09
#